data_AF-A0A2U1YLS4-F1
#
_entry.id   AF-A0A2U1YLS4-F1
#
_cell.length_a   1.000
_cell.length_b   1.000
_cell.length_c   1.000
_cell.angle_alpha   90.00
_cell.angle_beta   90.00
_cell.angle_gamma   90.00
#
_symmetry.space_group_name_H-M   'P 1'
#
loop_
_entity.id
_entity.type
_entity.pdbx_description
1 polymer ?
#
loop_
_entity_poly.entity_id
_entity_poly.type
_entity_poly.pdbx_seq_one_letter_code
_entity_poly.pdbx_strand_id
1 'polypeptide(L)'
;MTRDELAAFQADRAKTDLFALYSLCRRRFLRAAALLELPRDRLGPIAAMGGWEPVELAPLMPAWSILCRRYREEGYDPQINLFAPSASTPAEAWSHFVHHRLFPTLAQDDELVRNVLRAVGATPCRSSANAAEALCLRLTEMTLSDTPSPWAPEEDIQ
;
A
#
# COMPACT_ATOMS: atom_id res chain seq x y z
N MET A 1 -12.76 12.28 15.47
CA MET A 1 -13.20 11.67 14.20
C MET A 1 -13.90 10.36 14.52
N THR A 2 -15.11 10.13 14.02
CA THR A 2 -15.87 8.87 14.24
C THR A 2 -15.35 7.75 13.34
N ARG A 3 -15.84 6.52 13.54
CA ARG A 3 -15.51 5.36 12.68
C ARG A 3 -15.93 5.58 11.22
N ASP A 4 -17.10 6.19 11.04
CA ASP A 4 -17.67 6.47 9.71
C ASP A 4 -16.92 7.59 9.01
N GLU A 5 -16.48 8.61 9.75
CA GLU A 5 -15.64 9.69 9.22
C GLU A 5 -14.28 9.17 8.73
N LEU A 6 -13.66 8.20 9.44
CA LEU A 6 -12.43 7.56 8.98
C LEU A 6 -12.65 6.69 7.75
N ALA A 7 -13.77 5.95 7.69
CA ALA A 7 -14.13 5.18 6.51
C ALA A 7 -14.27 6.07 5.27
N ALA A 8 -14.97 7.20 5.43
CA ALA A 8 -15.17 8.17 4.37
C ALA A 8 -13.83 8.79 3.92
N PHE A 9 -12.97 9.15 4.87
CA PHE A 9 -11.63 9.66 4.57
C PHE A 9 -10.77 8.66 3.80
N GLN A 10 -10.77 7.39 4.21
CA GLN A 10 -10.06 6.30 3.52
C GLN A 10 -10.58 6.05 2.10
N ALA A 11 -11.89 6.19 1.89
CA ALA A 11 -12.52 6.05 0.58
C ALA A 11 -12.19 7.24 -0.34
N ASP A 12 -12.27 8.47 0.16
CA ASP A 12 -11.97 9.70 -0.59
C ASP A 12 -10.51 9.72 -1.07
N ARG A 13 -9.58 9.24 -0.23
CA ARG A 13 -8.15 9.18 -0.55
C ARG A 13 -7.71 7.98 -1.37
N ALA A 14 -8.58 6.98 -1.58
CA ALA A 14 -8.20 5.70 -2.15
C ALA A 14 -7.40 5.82 -3.46
N LYS A 15 -7.85 6.68 -4.39
CA LYS A 15 -7.17 6.89 -5.67
C LYS A 15 -5.76 7.46 -5.48
N THR A 16 -5.63 8.49 -4.64
CA THR A 16 -4.35 9.16 -4.37
C THR A 16 -3.36 8.21 -3.71
N ASP A 17 -3.81 7.47 -2.69
CA ASP A 17 -2.95 6.57 -1.94
C ASP A 17 -2.56 5.34 -2.78
N LEU A 18 -3.49 4.78 -3.56
CA LEU A 18 -3.18 3.69 -4.51
C LEU A 18 -2.23 4.13 -5.63
N PHE A 19 -2.37 5.36 -6.13
CA PHE A 19 -1.41 5.90 -7.10
C PHE A 19 -0.02 6.07 -6.50
N ALA A 20 0.07 6.48 -5.23
CA ALA A 20 1.33 6.57 -4.51
C ALA A 20 1.99 5.19 -4.33
N LEU A 21 1.21 4.16 -3.96
CA LEU A 21 1.68 2.77 -3.90
C LEU A 21 2.19 2.29 -5.27
N TYR A 22 1.39 2.46 -6.33
CA TYR A 22 1.80 2.14 -7.70
C TYR A 22 3.12 2.83 -8.07
N SER A 23 3.22 4.13 -7.78
CA SER A 23 4.41 4.93 -8.10
C SER A 23 5.65 4.41 -7.37
N LEU A 24 5.50 3.98 -6.12
CA LEU A 24 6.58 3.37 -5.34
C LEU A 24 7.02 2.04 -5.94
N CYS A 25 6.08 1.15 -6.24
CA CYS A 25 6.33 -0.15 -6.90
C CYS A 25 7.01 0.04 -8.26
N ARG A 26 6.52 0.99 -9.06
CA ARG A 26 7.09 1.33 -10.38
C ARG A 26 8.53 1.81 -10.25
N ARG A 27 8.83 2.74 -9.33
CA ARG A 27 10.19 3.23 -9.11
C ARG A 27 11.14 2.11 -8.72
N ARG A 28 10.72 1.21 -7.83
CA ARG A 28 11.52 0.04 -7.44
C ARG A 28 11.81 -0.86 -8.63
N PHE A 29 10.78 -1.21 -9.40
CA PHE A 29 10.93 -2.05 -10.58
C PHE A 29 11.88 -1.44 -11.61
N LEU A 30 11.70 -0.16 -11.94
CA LEU A 30 12.54 0.53 -12.91
C LEU A 30 13.99 0.66 -12.42
N ARG A 31 14.21 0.86 -11.12
CA ARG A 31 15.55 0.87 -10.53
C ARG A 31 16.22 -0.50 -10.66
N ALA A 32 15.50 -1.59 -10.37
CA ALA A 32 16.01 -2.94 -10.53
C ALA A 32 16.32 -3.24 -12.01
N ALA A 33 15.44 -2.84 -12.93
CA ALA A 33 15.67 -3.00 -14.36
C ALA A 33 16.90 -2.21 -14.86
N ALA A 34 17.10 -1.00 -14.35
CA ALA A 34 18.28 -0.19 -14.68
C ALA A 34 19.58 -0.81 -14.16
N LEU A 35 19.56 -1.39 -12.95
CA LEU A 35 20.71 -2.11 -12.38
C LEU A 35 21.05 -3.38 -13.18
N LEU A 36 20.06 -4.00 -13.82
CA LEU A 36 20.22 -5.15 -14.70
C LEU A 36 20.47 -4.75 -16.17
N GLU A 37 20.67 -3.46 -16.43
CA GLU A 37 20.90 -2.90 -17.77
C GLU A 37 19.85 -3.33 -18.80
N LEU A 38 18.60 -3.50 -18.37
CA LEU A 38 17.53 -3.92 -19.26
C LEU A 38 17.19 -2.80 -20.26
N PRO A 39 17.20 -3.08 -21.57
CA PRO A 39 16.81 -2.12 -22.59
C PRO A 39 15.37 -1.61 -22.38
N ARG A 40 15.14 -0.31 -22.57
CA ARG A 40 13.83 0.32 -22.32
C ARG A 40 12.70 -0.27 -23.16
N ASP A 41 13.00 -0.67 -24.38
CA ASP A 41 12.09 -1.36 -25.31
C ASP A 41 11.60 -2.71 -24.76
N ARG A 42 12.36 -3.35 -23.86
CA ARG A 42 11.96 -4.61 -23.20
C ARG A 42 11.15 -4.42 -21.92
N LEU A 43 11.04 -3.20 -21.41
CA LEU A 43 10.27 -2.92 -20.20
C LEU A 43 8.76 -2.89 -20.46
N GLY A 44 8.35 -2.73 -21.73
CA GLY A 44 6.94 -2.68 -22.10
C GLY A 44 6.24 -1.44 -21.51
N PRO A 45 4.94 -1.55 -21.16
CA PRO A 45 4.12 -0.38 -20.85
C PRO A 45 4.55 0.36 -19.57
N ILE A 46 5.20 -0.29 -18.61
CA ILE A 46 5.69 0.34 -17.37
C ILE A 46 6.64 1.52 -17.61
N ALA A 47 7.36 1.54 -18.74
CA ALA A 47 8.28 2.62 -19.06
C ALA A 47 7.53 3.95 -19.33
N ALA A 48 6.31 3.89 -19.87
CA ALA A 48 5.51 5.07 -20.24
C ALA A 48 4.33 5.35 -19.27
N MET A 49 3.74 4.30 -18.69
CA MET A 49 2.58 4.41 -17.80
C MET A 49 2.84 5.24 -16.55
N GLY A 50 1.89 6.12 -16.20
CA GLY A 50 1.99 7.02 -15.05
C GLY A 50 2.88 8.25 -15.27
N GLY A 51 3.38 8.46 -16.49
CA GLY A 51 3.92 9.74 -16.94
C GLY A 51 2.84 10.59 -17.63
N TRP A 52 2.40 10.14 -18.81
CA TRP A 52 1.37 10.81 -19.62
C TRP A 52 0.07 10.00 -19.72
N GLU A 53 0.17 8.66 -19.64
CA GLU A 53 -0.99 7.78 -19.69
C GLU A 53 -1.62 7.59 -18.30
N PRO A 54 -2.96 7.69 -18.18
CA PRO A 54 -3.67 7.42 -16.95
C PRO A 54 -3.49 5.95 -16.52
N VAL A 55 -3.39 5.72 -15.23
CA VAL A 55 -3.27 4.37 -14.65
C VAL A 55 -4.64 3.94 -14.15
N GLU A 56 -5.12 2.80 -14.63
CA GLU A 56 -6.38 2.21 -14.16
C GLU A 56 -6.15 1.53 -12.80
N LEU A 57 -6.68 2.14 -11.73
CA LEU A 57 -6.47 1.70 -10.35
C LEU A 57 -7.61 0.82 -9.81
N ALA A 58 -8.73 0.68 -10.53
CA ALA A 58 -9.85 -0.13 -10.10
C ALA A 58 -9.46 -1.56 -9.65
N PRO A 59 -8.49 -2.26 -10.29
CA PRO A 59 -8.05 -3.58 -9.86
C PRO A 59 -7.48 -3.64 -8.43
N LEU A 60 -6.99 -2.51 -7.89
CA LEU A 60 -6.40 -2.44 -6.56
C LEU A 60 -7.41 -2.05 -5.46
N MET A 61 -8.63 -1.63 -5.84
CA MET A 61 -9.65 -1.18 -4.89
C MET A 61 -10.09 -2.26 -3.88
N PRO A 62 -10.26 -3.54 -4.25
CA PRO A 62 -10.61 -4.59 -3.28
C PRO A 62 -9.51 -4.79 -2.23
N ALA A 63 -8.25 -4.83 -2.66
CA ALA A 63 -7.08 -4.89 -1.79
C ALA A 63 -7.00 -3.69 -0.83
N TRP A 64 -7.28 -2.48 -1.33
CA TRP A 64 -7.36 -1.27 -0.51
C TRP A 64 -8.45 -1.37 0.56
N SER A 65 -9.62 -1.86 0.18
CA SER A 65 -10.76 -2.02 1.10
C SER A 65 -10.44 -2.99 2.24
N ILE A 66 -9.70 -4.07 1.95
CA ILE A 66 -9.20 -5.01 2.96
C ILE A 66 -8.27 -4.29 3.94
N LEU A 67 -7.29 -3.53 3.44
CA LEU A 67 -6.35 -2.78 4.29
C LEU A 67 -7.05 -1.77 5.20
N CYS A 68 -7.96 -0.97 4.64
CA CYS A 68 -8.72 0.03 5.38
C CYS A 68 -9.57 -0.59 6.47
N ARG A 69 -10.25 -1.71 6.17
CA ARG A 69 -11.03 -2.48 7.14
C ARG A 69 -10.14 -3.02 8.25
N ARG A 70 -9.06 -3.72 7.90
CA ARG A 70 -8.18 -4.35 8.88
C ARG A 70 -7.47 -3.33 9.78
N TYR A 71 -7.03 -2.20 9.25
CA TYR A 71 -6.47 -1.13 10.09
C TYR A 71 -7.48 -0.63 11.12
N ARG A 72 -8.75 -0.50 10.74
CA ARG A 72 -9.81 -0.11 11.68
C ARG A 72 -10.04 -1.19 12.73
N GLU A 73 -10.22 -2.44 12.32
CA GLU A 73 -10.51 -3.56 13.21
C GLU A 73 -9.35 -3.86 14.17
N GLU A 74 -8.10 -3.83 13.70
CA GLU A 74 -6.91 -4.22 14.48
C GLU A 74 -6.30 -3.05 15.27
N GLY A 75 -6.36 -1.82 14.73
CA GLY A 75 -5.65 -0.67 15.29
C GLY A 75 -6.56 0.39 15.89
N TYR A 76 -7.53 0.89 15.11
CA TYR A 76 -8.26 2.11 15.47
C TYR A 76 -9.50 1.88 16.36
N ASP A 77 -10.36 0.92 15.99
CA ASP A 77 -11.65 0.70 16.64
C ASP A 77 -11.55 0.24 18.10
N PRO A 78 -10.54 -0.55 18.51
CA PRO A 78 -10.32 -0.88 19.92
C PRO A 78 -9.85 0.33 20.74
N GLN A 79 -9.13 1.26 20.12
CA GLN A 79 -8.44 2.38 20.78
C GLN A 79 -9.31 3.64 20.88
N ILE A 80 -10.29 3.82 19.99
CA ILE A 80 -11.13 5.03 19.90
C ILE A 80 -11.88 5.34 21.20
N ASN A 81 -12.22 4.32 21.98
CA ASN A 81 -12.92 4.47 23.26
C ASN A 81 -11.97 4.62 24.46
N LEU A 82 -10.67 4.35 24.27
CA LEU A 82 -9.67 4.30 25.34
C LEU A 82 -8.87 5.59 25.47
N PHE A 83 -8.74 6.37 24.39
CA PHE A 83 -7.97 7.61 24.39
C PHE A 83 -8.87 8.84 24.28
N ALA A 84 -8.70 9.78 25.20
CA ALA A 84 -9.12 11.18 25.01
C ALA A 84 -8.47 11.73 23.73
N PRO A 85 -9.03 12.78 23.07
CA PRO A 85 -8.55 13.24 21.76
C PRO A 85 -7.03 13.44 21.81
N SER A 86 -6.32 12.54 21.14
CA SER A 86 -4.87 12.56 21.05
C SER A 86 -4.44 13.80 20.26
N ALA A 87 -3.18 14.21 20.44
CA ALA A 87 -2.62 15.39 19.78
C ALA A 87 -2.62 15.27 18.23
N SER A 88 -2.65 14.05 17.69
CA SER A 88 -2.74 13.76 16.25
C SER A 88 -4.16 13.36 15.85
N THR A 89 -4.68 13.93 14.76
CA THR A 89 -5.99 13.54 14.24
C THR A 89 -5.94 12.10 13.68
N PRO A 90 -7.03 11.32 13.76
CA PRO A 90 -7.10 9.99 13.16
C PRO A 90 -6.77 9.94 11.67
N ALA A 91 -7.04 11.02 10.94
CA ALA A 91 -6.67 11.18 9.54
C ALA A 91 -5.14 11.24 9.35
N GLU A 92 -4.44 12.01 10.18
CA GLU A 92 -2.96 12.08 10.18
C GLU A 92 -2.36 10.74 10.58
N ALA A 93 -2.91 10.06 11.59
CA ALA A 93 -2.45 8.74 12.00
C ALA A 93 -2.58 7.71 10.87
N TRP A 94 -3.68 7.73 10.12
CA TRP A 94 -3.87 6.93 8.92
C TRP A 94 -2.85 7.25 7.84
N SER A 95 -2.71 8.53 7.46
CA SER A 95 -1.75 8.95 6.44
C SER A 95 -0.32 8.60 6.81
N HIS A 96 0.05 8.76 8.08
CA HIS A 96 1.35 8.36 8.59
C HIS A 96 1.55 6.84 8.49
N PHE A 97 0.59 6.04 8.96
CA PHE A 97 0.62 4.59 8.84
C PHE A 97 0.80 4.14 7.38
N VAL A 98 -0.01 4.68 6.47
CA VAL A 98 0.03 4.31 5.04
C VAL A 98 1.36 4.65 4.40
N HIS A 99 1.79 5.92 4.48
CA HIS A 99 2.93 6.39 3.70
C HIS A 99 4.30 6.12 4.34
N HIS A 100 4.37 6.08 5.66
CA HIS A 100 5.64 5.93 6.38
C HIS A 100 5.89 4.52 6.92
N ARG A 101 4.84 3.68 7.04
CA ARG A 101 5.01 2.30 7.55
C ARG A 101 4.59 1.27 6.50
N LEU A 102 3.32 1.26 6.11
CA LEU A 102 2.76 0.23 5.25
C LEU A 102 3.42 0.21 3.87
N PHE A 103 3.37 1.30 3.11
CA PHE A 103 3.87 1.32 1.73
C PHE A 103 5.36 0.98 1.60
N PRO A 104 6.27 1.49 2.46
CA PRO A 104 7.65 1.05 2.48
C PRO A 104 7.79 -0.47 2.66
N THR A 105 7.06 -1.06 3.60
CA THR A 105 7.07 -2.52 3.84
C THR A 105 6.53 -3.30 2.64
N LEU A 106 5.39 -2.89 2.09
CA LEU A 106 4.81 -3.54 0.91
C LEU A 106 5.75 -3.45 -0.30
N ALA A 107 6.47 -2.34 -0.46
CA ALA A 107 7.43 -2.17 -1.55
C ALA A 107 8.72 -2.98 -1.37
N GLN A 108 8.98 -3.59 -0.20
CA GLN A 108 10.09 -4.53 -0.03
C GLN A 108 9.76 -5.94 -0.50
N ASP A 109 8.48 -6.31 -0.51
CA ASP A 109 7.99 -7.61 -1.00
C ASP A 109 7.92 -7.60 -2.53
N ASP A 110 8.88 -8.26 -3.18
CA ASP A 110 8.99 -8.29 -4.64
C ASP A 110 7.78 -8.95 -5.32
N GLU A 111 7.11 -9.90 -4.66
CA GLU A 111 5.92 -10.54 -5.20
C GLU A 111 4.71 -9.60 -5.12
N LEU A 112 4.60 -8.82 -4.04
CA LEU A 112 3.60 -7.77 -3.94
C LEU A 112 3.82 -6.68 -5.00
N VAL A 113 5.04 -6.18 -5.13
CA VAL A 113 5.41 -5.18 -6.14
C VAL A 113 5.02 -5.66 -7.54
N ARG A 114 5.36 -6.92 -7.85
CA ARG A 114 5.01 -7.57 -9.10
C ARG A 114 3.50 -7.65 -9.30
N ASN A 115 2.75 -8.09 -8.30
CA ASN A 115 1.30 -8.24 -8.42
C ASN A 115 0.56 -6.90 -8.50
N VAL A 116 1.03 -5.85 -7.81
CA VAL A 116 0.53 -4.47 -7.99
C VAL A 116 0.70 -4.02 -9.44
N LEU A 117 1.90 -4.18 -10.00
CA LEU A 117 2.20 -3.76 -11.37
C LEU A 117 1.45 -4.59 -12.42
N ARG A 118 1.24 -5.89 -12.19
CA ARG A 118 0.47 -6.76 -13.08
C ARG A 118 -1.03 -6.48 -13.04
N ALA A 119 -1.57 -6.25 -11.84
CA ALA A 119 -2.99 -5.95 -11.65
C ALA A 119 -3.42 -4.70 -12.43
N VAL A 120 -2.56 -3.68 -12.48
CA VAL A 120 -2.81 -2.44 -13.25
C VAL A 120 -2.34 -2.52 -14.71
N GLY A 121 -1.84 -3.66 -15.17
CA GLY A 121 -1.39 -3.85 -16.56
C GLY A 121 -0.04 -3.21 -16.91
N ALA A 122 0.72 -2.72 -15.92
CA ALA A 122 2.03 -2.12 -16.17
C ALA A 122 3.09 -3.15 -16.59
N THR A 123 2.95 -4.42 -16.21
CA THR A 123 3.88 -5.49 -16.62
C THR A 123 3.14 -6.63 -17.29
N PRO A 124 3.80 -7.37 -18.21
CA PRO A 124 3.19 -8.53 -18.86
C PRO A 124 2.72 -9.57 -17.83
N CYS A 125 1.48 -10.00 -17.96
CA CYS A 125 0.91 -11.08 -17.15
C CYS A 125 -0.12 -11.89 -17.93
N ARG A 126 -0.38 -13.12 -17.48
CA ARG A 126 -1.41 -13.98 -18.07
C ARG A 126 -2.83 -13.56 -17.65
N SER A 127 -2.98 -13.01 -16.45
CA SER A 127 -4.25 -12.53 -15.91
C SER A 127 -3.99 -11.43 -14.88
N SER A 128 -4.42 -10.20 -15.20
CA SER A 128 -4.39 -9.07 -14.25
C SER A 128 -5.36 -9.31 -13.07
N ALA A 129 -6.47 -10.01 -13.32
CA ALA A 129 -7.46 -10.35 -12.30
C ALA A 129 -6.86 -11.27 -11.23
N ASN A 130 -6.11 -12.31 -11.63
CA ASN A 130 -5.47 -13.22 -10.68
C ASN A 130 -4.38 -12.51 -9.87
N ALA A 131 -3.68 -11.54 -10.47
CA ALA A 131 -2.72 -10.72 -9.74
C ALA A 131 -3.41 -9.86 -8.67
N ALA A 132 -4.56 -9.26 -9.00
CA ALA A 132 -5.38 -8.52 -8.03
C ALA A 132 -5.91 -9.41 -6.91
N GLU A 133 -6.37 -10.62 -7.23
CA GLU A 133 -6.83 -11.60 -6.24
C GLU A 133 -5.70 -12.05 -5.30
N ALA A 134 -4.50 -12.30 -5.85
CA ALA A 134 -3.32 -12.64 -5.06
C ALA A 134 -2.94 -11.51 -4.07
N LEU A 135 -3.12 -10.24 -4.46
CA LEU A 135 -2.94 -9.11 -3.54
C LEU A 135 -3.95 -9.15 -2.40
N CYS A 136 -5.22 -9.41 -2.69
CA CYS A 136 -6.26 -9.52 -1.66
C CYS A 136 -5.94 -10.62 -0.65
N LEU A 137 -5.52 -11.80 -1.13
CA LEU A 137 -5.12 -12.91 -0.26
C LEU A 137 -3.92 -12.51 0.60
N ARG A 138 -2.85 -12.00 -0.04
CA ARG A 138 -1.62 -11.60 0.65
C ARG A 138 -1.86 -10.54 1.72
N LEU A 139 -2.68 -9.53 1.43
CA LEU A 139 -3.03 -8.47 2.37
C LEU A 139 -4.02 -8.91 3.44
N THR A 140 -4.70 -10.05 3.26
CA THR A 140 -5.51 -10.68 4.32
C THR A 140 -4.64 -11.46 5.29
N GLU A 141 -3.60 -12.14 4.79
CA GLU A 141 -2.71 -12.99 5.58
C GLU A 141 -1.57 -12.23 6.28
N MET A 142 -1.17 -11.08 5.75
CA MET A 142 -0.07 -10.29 6.30
C MET A 142 -0.38 -9.75 7.69
N THR A 143 0.60 -9.64 8.57
CA THR A 143 0.45 -8.91 9.84
C THR A 143 0.56 -7.40 9.58
N LEU A 144 -0.46 -6.63 9.96
CA LEU A 144 -0.40 -5.15 9.87
C LEU A 144 0.37 -4.53 11.04
N SER A 145 0.56 -5.30 12.11
CA SER A 145 1.25 -4.90 13.32
C SER A 145 2.76 -5.11 13.18
N ASP A 146 3.49 -4.01 13.03
CA ASP A 146 4.79 -3.82 13.69
C ASP A 146 4.58 -2.80 14.83
N THR A 147 3.70 -3.13 15.78
CA THR A 147 3.97 -2.70 17.14
C THR A 147 5.27 -3.40 17.52
N PRO A 148 6.38 -2.68 17.80
CA PRO A 148 7.47 -3.33 18.51
C PRO A 148 6.83 -4.01 19.72
N SER A 149 7.16 -5.28 19.94
CA SER A 149 6.65 -6.00 21.09
C SER A 149 6.80 -5.09 22.32
N PRO A 150 5.81 -4.99 23.22
CA PRO A 150 6.00 -4.25 24.47
C PRO A 150 7.14 -4.82 25.33
N TRP A 151 7.69 -5.97 24.93
CA TRP A 151 8.88 -6.62 25.49
C TRP A 151 10.12 -6.53 24.61
N ALA A 152 10.06 -5.86 23.46
CA ALA A 152 11.24 -5.54 22.68
C ALA A 152 12.05 -4.54 23.50
N PRO A 153 13.29 -4.86 23.92
CA PRO A 153 14.11 -3.90 24.63
C PRO A 153 14.24 -2.67 23.73
N GLU A 154 13.81 -1.52 24.24
CA GLU A 154 13.93 -0.25 23.55
C GLU A 154 15.40 -0.10 23.15
N GLU A 155 15.70 -0.02 21.85
CA GLU A 155 16.98 0.49 21.42
C GLU A 155 16.95 1.98 21.77
N ASP A 156 17.48 2.29 22.95
CA ASP A 156 17.90 3.64 23.36
C ASP A 156 18.96 4.12 22.35
N ILE A 157 18.52 4.67 21.21
CA ILE A 157 19.40 5.36 20.29
C ILE A 157 19.62 6.76 20.86
N GLN A 158 20.76 6.93 21.55
CA GLN A 158 21.37 8.22 21.87
C GLN A 158 21.90 8.92 20.62
#